data_AF-A0A9E1R7E2-F1
#
_entry.id   AF-A0A9E1R7E2-F1
#
_cell.length_a   1.000
_cell.length_b   1.000
_cell.length_c   1.000
_cell.angle_alpha   90.00
_cell.angle_beta   90.00
_cell.angle_gamma   90.00
#
_symmetry.space_group_name_H-M   'P 1'
#
loop_
_entity.id
_entity.type
_entity.pdbx_description
1 polymer ?
#
loop_
_entity_poly.entity_id
_entity_poly.type
_entity_poly.pdbx_seq_one_letter_code
_entity_poly.pdbx_strand_id
1 'polypeptide(L)'
;MSSLRNHFEQILESAGVQVNGSNPWDITVHNEELFSRISRDGTVGLGEAYMDGWWDCESIDEMITRSFRAGLEDKIRSNFKFFIYLIGLRLMNRQSESRAFQVAEQHYDIGNDIFERMLDKHMNYSCGFWESA
;
A
#
# COMPACT_ATOMS: atom_id res chain seq x y z
N MET A 1 -3.45 3.49 -25.25
CA MET A 1 -3.48 3.15 -23.81
C MET A 1 -2.07 2.76 -23.38
N SER A 2 -1.63 3.25 -22.22
CA SER A 2 -0.25 3.11 -21.73
C SER A 2 0.13 1.63 -21.50
N SER A 3 1.30 1.19 -21.96
CA SER A 3 1.82 -0.18 -21.73
C SER A 3 1.84 -0.57 -20.25
N LEU A 4 2.06 0.41 -19.35
CA LEU A 4 2.08 0.19 -17.90
C LEU A 4 0.70 -0.13 -17.32
N ARG A 5 -0.36 0.50 -17.85
CA ARG A 5 -1.73 0.25 -17.43
C ARG A 5 -2.13 -1.19 -17.73
N ASN A 6 -1.96 -1.62 -18.98
CA ASN A 6 -2.31 -2.98 -19.40
C ASN A 6 -1.56 -4.04 -18.57
N HIS A 7 -0.28 -3.79 -18.28
CA HIS A 7 0.51 -4.70 -17.44
C HIS A 7 -0.03 -4.77 -16.01
N PHE A 8 -0.44 -3.64 -15.43
CA PHE A 8 -1.02 -3.59 -14.10
C PHE A 8 -2.40 -4.25 -14.02
N GLU A 9 -3.26 -4.01 -15.03
CA GLU A 9 -4.55 -4.68 -15.17
C GLU A 9 -4.39 -6.20 -15.23
N GLN A 10 -3.42 -6.73 -15.99
CA GLN A 10 -3.11 -8.16 -16.03
C GLN A 10 -2.65 -8.73 -14.67
N ILE A 11 -1.89 -7.94 -13.89
CA ILE A 11 -1.48 -8.34 -12.55
C ILE A 11 -2.72 -8.42 -11.63
N LEU A 12 -3.60 -7.42 -11.66
CA LEU A 12 -4.82 -7.39 -10.86
C LEU A 12 -5.83 -8.48 -11.25
N GLU A 13 -5.97 -8.78 -12.54
CA GLU A 13 -6.84 -9.85 -13.02
C GLU A 13 -6.51 -11.19 -12.38
N SER A 14 -5.23 -11.45 -12.10
CA SER A 14 -4.81 -12.68 -11.42
C SER A 14 -5.28 -12.79 -9.95
N ALA A 15 -5.69 -11.67 -9.34
CA ALA A 15 -6.36 -11.60 -8.05
C ALA A 15 -7.90 -11.50 -8.16
N GLY A 16 -8.45 -11.50 -9.38
CA GLY A 16 -9.87 -11.25 -9.62
C GLY A 16 -10.28 -9.82 -9.25
N VAL A 17 -9.36 -8.86 -9.41
CA VAL A 17 -9.58 -7.43 -9.18
C VAL A 17 -9.56 -6.72 -10.54
N GLN A 18 -10.48 -5.80 -10.76
CA GLN A 18 -10.58 -5.01 -11.99
C GLN A 18 -10.33 -3.52 -11.73
N VAL A 19 -9.81 -2.83 -12.75
CA VAL A 19 -9.73 -1.37 -12.76
C VAL A 19 -11.07 -0.81 -13.21
N ASN A 20 -11.65 0.07 -12.40
CA ASN A 20 -13.00 0.63 -12.58
C ASN A 20 -14.07 -0.47 -12.75
N GLY A 21 -13.92 -1.57 -11.99
CA GLY A 21 -14.90 -2.65 -11.94
C GLY A 21 -16.11 -2.31 -11.07
N SER A 22 -17.01 -3.28 -10.91
CA SER A 22 -18.26 -3.10 -10.15
C SER A 22 -18.29 -3.85 -8.81
N ASN A 23 -17.26 -4.63 -8.49
CA ASN A 23 -17.19 -5.30 -7.19
C ASN A 23 -16.65 -4.33 -6.13
N PRO A 24 -17.01 -4.50 -4.84
CA PRO A 24 -16.52 -3.63 -3.76
C PRO A 24 -14.99 -3.63 -3.61
N TRP A 25 -14.32 -4.72 -3.98
CA TRP A 25 -12.86 -4.86 -3.93
C TRP A 25 -12.15 -4.42 -5.23
N ASP A 26 -12.89 -3.95 -6.23
CA ASP A 26 -12.30 -3.37 -7.44
C ASP A 26 -11.78 -1.97 -7.15
N ILE A 27 -10.75 -1.55 -7.87
CA ILE A 27 -10.16 -0.22 -7.66
C ILE A 27 -10.80 0.80 -8.60
N THR A 28 -11.10 2.00 -8.10
CA THR A 28 -11.49 3.14 -8.94
C THR A 28 -10.28 4.03 -9.17
N VAL A 29 -9.90 4.26 -10.42
CA VAL A 29 -8.74 5.10 -10.77
C VAL A 29 -9.21 6.49 -11.18
N HIS A 30 -8.76 7.49 -10.43
CA HIS A 30 -9.05 8.92 -10.64
C HIS A 30 -7.92 9.63 -11.37
N ASN A 31 -6.70 9.07 -11.35
CA ASN A 31 -5.52 9.61 -12.02
C ASN A 31 -4.72 8.52 -12.76
N GLU A 32 -4.61 8.65 -14.09
CA GLU A 32 -3.87 7.71 -14.96
C GLU A 32 -2.35 7.70 -14.72
N GLU A 33 -1.78 8.73 -14.06
CA GLU A 33 -0.36 8.73 -13.66
C GLU A 33 -0.04 7.68 -12.60
N LEU A 34 -1.07 7.10 -11.96
CA LEU A 34 -0.98 5.99 -11.01
C LEU A 34 -0.05 4.88 -11.49
N PHE A 35 -0.24 4.40 -12.72
CA PHE A 35 0.52 3.26 -13.24
C PHE A 35 2.02 3.58 -13.40
N SER A 36 2.34 4.83 -13.73
CA SER A 36 3.73 5.31 -13.79
C SER A 36 4.37 5.33 -12.40
N ARG A 37 3.63 5.86 -11.40
CA ARG A 37 4.07 5.92 -10.01
C ARG A 37 4.28 4.53 -9.41
N ILE A 38 3.33 3.62 -9.59
CA ILE A 38 3.47 2.22 -9.13
C ILE A 38 4.68 1.55 -9.79
N SER A 39 4.89 1.75 -11.10
CA SER A 39 6.06 1.18 -11.78
C SER A 39 7.40 1.70 -11.25
N ARG A 40 7.43 2.90 -10.67
CA ARG A 40 8.64 3.54 -10.15
C ARG A 40 8.87 3.23 -8.67
N ASP A 41 7.80 3.33 -7.88
CA ASP A 41 7.86 3.38 -6.41
C ASP A 41 7.24 2.12 -5.76
N GLY A 42 6.74 1.17 -6.55
CA GLY A 42 6.22 -0.12 -6.08
C GLY A 42 4.99 0.01 -5.17
N THR A 43 4.95 -0.79 -4.11
CA THR A 43 3.84 -0.81 -3.14
C THR A 43 3.75 0.47 -2.32
N VAL A 44 4.88 1.18 -2.09
CA VAL A 44 4.87 2.51 -1.47
C VAL A 44 4.15 3.50 -2.38
N GLY A 45 4.46 3.50 -3.68
CA GLY A 45 3.76 4.33 -4.67
C GLY A 45 2.26 4.05 -4.73
N LEU A 46 1.85 2.79 -4.59
CA LEU A 46 0.43 2.41 -4.51
C LEU A 46 -0.26 3.02 -3.28
N GLY A 47 0.37 2.90 -2.11
CA GLY A 47 -0.15 3.42 -0.83
C GLY A 47 -0.21 4.95 -0.78
N GLU A 48 0.86 5.63 -1.19
CA GLU A 48 0.85 7.10 -1.23
C GLU A 48 -0.16 7.63 -2.27
N ALA A 49 -0.31 6.95 -3.41
CA ALA A 49 -1.33 7.34 -4.40
C ALA A 49 -2.76 7.19 -3.87
N TYR A 50 -3.01 6.22 -2.96
CA TYR A 50 -4.29 6.11 -2.26
C TYR A 50 -4.50 7.32 -1.33
N MET A 51 -3.47 7.69 -0.56
CA MET A 51 -3.50 8.89 0.30
C MET A 51 -3.72 10.18 -0.49
N ASP A 52 -3.14 10.28 -1.69
CA ASP A 52 -3.29 11.42 -2.60
C ASP A 52 -4.62 11.41 -3.38
N GLY A 53 -5.49 10.41 -3.17
CA GLY A 53 -6.79 10.30 -3.84
C GLY A 53 -6.71 9.95 -5.33
N TRP A 54 -5.60 9.38 -5.81
CA TRP A 54 -5.44 8.97 -7.21
C TRP A 54 -6.24 7.72 -7.55
N TRP A 55 -6.54 6.92 -6.53
CA TRP A 55 -7.42 5.77 -6.62
C TRP A 55 -8.03 5.46 -5.26
N ASP A 56 -9.18 4.78 -5.26
CA ASP A 56 -9.82 4.27 -4.05
C ASP A 56 -10.44 2.88 -4.29
N CYS A 57 -10.99 2.30 -3.24
CA CYS A 57 -11.65 0.99 -3.24
C CYS A 57 -12.63 0.94 -2.05
N GLU A 58 -13.84 0.42 -2.27
CA GLU A 58 -14.87 0.34 -1.22
C GLU A 58 -14.48 -0.66 -0.12
N SER A 59 -13.91 -1.81 -0.50
CA SER A 59 -13.45 -2.89 0.38
C SER A 59 -11.96 -3.14 0.19
N ILE A 60 -11.15 -2.17 0.64
CA ILE A 60 -9.69 -2.21 0.47
C ILE A 60 -9.05 -3.41 1.20
N ASP A 61 -9.60 -3.85 2.32
CA ASP A 61 -9.16 -5.03 3.06
C ASP A 61 -9.32 -6.32 2.24
N GLU A 62 -10.42 -6.46 1.50
CA GLU A 62 -10.64 -7.58 0.59
C GLU A 62 -9.70 -7.50 -0.63
N MET A 63 -9.54 -6.31 -1.22
CA MET A 63 -8.62 -6.09 -2.34
C MET A 63 -7.18 -6.50 -1.97
N ILE A 64 -6.71 -6.07 -0.80
CA ILE A 64 -5.37 -6.41 -0.29
C ILE A 64 -5.27 -7.91 0.02
N THR A 65 -6.29 -8.52 0.63
CA THR A 65 -6.33 -9.97 0.90
C THR A 65 -6.22 -10.80 -0.38
N ARG A 66 -6.97 -10.42 -1.43
CA ARG A 66 -6.91 -11.05 -2.76
C ARG A 66 -5.54 -10.89 -3.39
N SER A 67 -4.96 -9.70 -3.27
CA SER A 67 -3.63 -9.39 -3.79
C SER A 67 -2.53 -10.24 -3.16
N PHE A 68 -2.57 -10.44 -1.84
CA PHE A 68 -1.63 -11.34 -1.16
C PHE A 68 -1.83 -12.80 -1.54
N ARG A 69 -3.09 -13.28 -1.61
CA ARG A 69 -3.39 -14.67 -1.99
C ARG A 69 -2.93 -15.02 -3.40
N ALA A 70 -3.00 -14.07 -4.33
CA ALA A 70 -2.56 -14.26 -5.70
C ALA A 70 -1.07 -13.92 -5.93
N GLY A 71 -0.32 -13.58 -4.87
CA GLY A 71 1.12 -13.33 -4.93
C GLY A 71 1.49 -12.11 -5.77
N LEU A 72 0.68 -11.05 -5.74
CA LEU A 72 0.89 -9.87 -6.59
C LEU A 72 2.20 -9.14 -6.26
N GLU A 73 2.59 -9.16 -4.98
CA GLU A 73 3.85 -8.58 -4.55
C GLU A 73 5.05 -9.19 -5.28
N ASP A 74 5.11 -10.52 -5.43
CA ASP A 74 6.21 -11.17 -6.14
C ASP A 74 6.23 -10.82 -7.63
N LYS A 75 5.05 -10.64 -8.24
CA LYS A 75 4.91 -10.23 -9.65
C LYS A 75 5.40 -8.80 -9.87
N ILE A 76 5.17 -7.91 -8.90
CA ILE A 76 5.66 -6.53 -8.92
C ILE A 76 7.18 -6.48 -8.63
N ARG A 77 7.65 -7.24 -7.65
CA ARG A 77 9.06 -7.31 -7.23
C ARG A 77 9.99 -7.93 -8.28
N SER A 78 9.46 -8.80 -9.15
CA SER A 78 10.23 -9.42 -10.24
C SER A 78 10.64 -8.44 -11.37
N ASN A 79 10.29 -7.15 -11.24
CA ASN A 79 10.65 -6.13 -12.21
C ASN A 79 12.08 -5.59 -11.99
N PHE A 80 12.89 -5.57 -13.05
CA PHE A 80 14.25 -5.01 -13.03
C PHE A 80 14.32 -3.56 -12.49
N LYS A 81 13.26 -2.76 -12.68
CA LYS A 81 13.17 -1.40 -12.10
C LYS A 81 13.06 -1.42 -10.57
N PHE A 82 12.37 -2.40 -10.00
CA PHE A 82 12.28 -2.58 -8.55
C PHE A 82 13.64 -2.94 -7.95
N PHE A 83 14.45 -3.73 -8.66
CA PHE A 83 15.82 -4.01 -8.26
C PHE A 83 16.70 -2.74 -8.21
N ILE A 84 16.59 -1.85 -9.20
CA ILE A 84 17.28 -0.54 -9.20
C ILE A 84 16.79 0.33 -8.04
N TYR A 85 15.48 0.35 -7.78
CA TYR A 85 14.89 1.05 -6.64
C TYR A 85 15.48 0.57 -5.30
N LEU A 86 15.57 -0.75 -5.08
CA LEU A 86 16.18 -1.33 -3.88
C LEU A 86 17.65 -0.93 -3.71
N ILE A 87 18.42 -0.87 -4.81
CA ILE A 87 19.81 -0.37 -4.78
C ILE A 87 19.84 1.09 -4.35
N GLY A 88 18.96 1.92 -4.92
CA GLY A 88 18.82 3.33 -4.55
C GLY A 88 18.51 3.50 -3.06
N LEU A 89 17.53 2.77 -2.53
CA LEU A 89 17.19 2.77 -1.10
C LEU A 89 18.39 2.40 -0.21
N ARG A 90 19.18 1.41 -0.62
CA ARG A 90 20.35 0.96 0.15
C ARG A 90 21.48 1.98 0.12
N LEU A 91 21.74 2.60 -1.03
CA LEU A 91 22.81 3.59 -1.20
C LEU A 91 22.45 4.96 -0.63
N MET A 92 21.16 5.31 -0.63
CA MET A 92 20.64 6.59 -0.14
C MET A 92 19.87 6.43 1.18
N ASN A 93 20.14 5.37 1.96
CA ASN A 93 19.43 5.16 3.22
C ASN A 93 19.67 6.35 4.16
N ARG A 94 18.60 7.13 4.39
CA ARG A 94 18.63 8.33 5.22
C ARG A 94 18.39 8.04 6.70
N GLN A 95 18.19 6.77 7.08
CA GLN A 95 18.02 6.35 8.47
C GLN A 95 19.36 6.41 9.21
N SER A 96 19.61 7.54 9.87
CA SER A 96 20.73 7.74 10.79
C SER A 96 20.21 8.12 12.17
N GLU A 97 20.94 7.79 13.22
CA GLU A 97 20.59 8.15 14.61
C GLU A 97 20.37 9.66 14.76
N SER A 98 21.20 10.47 14.09
CA SER A 98 21.09 11.93 14.07
C SER A 98 19.77 12.47 13.46
N ARG A 99 19.05 11.66 12.68
CA ARG A 99 17.74 12.01 12.09
C ARG A 99 16.58 11.30 12.78
N ALA A 100 16.85 10.43 13.76
CA ALA A 100 15.82 9.63 14.43
C ALA A 100 14.75 10.51 15.08
N PHE A 101 15.13 11.66 15.65
CA PHE A 101 14.17 12.60 16.24
C PHE A 101 13.20 13.18 15.20
N GLN A 102 13.71 13.62 14.04
CA GLN A 102 12.87 14.15 12.95
C GLN A 102 11.92 13.08 12.40
N VAL A 103 12.41 11.84 12.27
CA VAL A 103 11.58 10.70 11.86
C VAL A 103 10.51 10.42 12.90
N ALA A 104 10.86 10.44 14.19
CA ALA A 104 9.93 10.17 15.27
C ALA A 104 8.83 11.24 15.34
N GLU A 105 9.18 12.52 15.23
CA GLU A 105 8.22 13.62 15.15
C GLU A 105 7.27 13.44 13.96
N GLN A 106 7.77 13.17 12.76
CA GLN A 106 6.91 12.99 11.59
C GLN A 106 6.02 11.73 11.62
N HIS A 107 6.45 10.67 12.30
CA HIS A 107 5.74 9.38 12.31
C HIS A 107 4.89 9.14 13.57
N TYR A 108 5.13 9.89 14.65
CA TYR A 108 4.51 9.66 15.95
C TYR A 108 3.98 10.96 16.60
N ASP A 109 3.48 11.91 15.80
CA ASP A 109 2.79 13.11 16.30
C ASP A 109 1.30 12.87 16.62
N ILE A 110 0.83 11.63 16.55
CA ILE A 110 -0.56 11.28 16.86
C ILE A 110 -0.71 11.12 18.39
N GLY A 111 -1.61 11.92 18.96
CA GLY A 111 -1.94 11.90 20.39
C GLY A 111 -2.70 10.65 20.83
N ASN A 112 -2.80 10.47 22.16
CA ASN A 112 -3.55 9.36 22.76
C ASN A 112 -5.06 9.41 22.48
N ASP A 113 -5.59 10.56 22.06
CA ASP A 113 -7.00 10.76 21.75
C ASP A 113 -7.51 9.84 20.62
N ILE A 114 -6.67 9.55 19.63
CA ILE A 114 -6.97 8.59 18.57
C ILE A 114 -6.95 7.16 19.11
N PHE A 115 -5.91 6.82 19.89
CA PHE A 115 -5.77 5.47 20.45
C PHE A 115 -6.89 5.13 21.44
N GLU A 116 -7.31 6.06 22.28
CA GLU A 116 -8.44 5.87 23.22
C GLU A 116 -9.77 5.63 22.52
N ARG A 117 -9.93 6.12 21.28
CA ARG A 117 -11.13 5.89 20.45
C ARG A 117 -11.06 4.62 19.63
N MET A 118 -9.86 4.18 19.26
CA MET A 118 -9.62 3.02 18.40
C MET A 118 -9.46 1.71 19.20
N LEU A 119 -8.79 1.77 20.34
CA LEU A 119 -8.41 0.60 21.14
C LEU A 119 -9.47 0.24 22.18
N ASP A 120 -9.31 -0.94 22.77
CA ASP A 120 -10.14 -1.34 23.91
C ASP A 120 -9.79 -0.55 25.18
N LYS A 121 -10.61 -0.69 26.23
CA LYS A 121 -10.42 0.01 27.51
C LYS A 121 -9.07 -0.24 28.20
N HIS A 122 -8.33 -1.25 27.76
CA HIS A 122 -7.01 -1.61 28.29
C HIS A 122 -5.85 -1.03 27.44
N MET A 123 -6.15 -0.28 26.38
CA MET A 123 -5.17 0.30 25.45
C MET A 123 -4.25 -0.76 24.81
N ASN A 124 -4.78 -1.95 24.51
CA ASN A 124 -4.00 -2.99 23.87
C ASN A 124 -3.84 -2.71 22.38
N TYR A 125 -2.67 -2.21 21.97
CA TYR A 125 -2.29 -2.11 20.56
C TYR A 125 -1.54 -3.36 20.10
N SER A 126 -2.21 -4.51 20.25
CA SER A 126 -1.70 -5.83 19.90
C SER A 126 -2.87 -6.72 19.42
N CYS A 127 -2.56 -7.92 18.92
CA CYS A 127 -3.59 -8.80 18.37
C CYS A 127 -4.51 -9.32 19.49
N GLY A 128 -5.82 -9.18 19.30
CA GLY A 128 -6.83 -9.76 20.19
C GLY A 128 -7.01 -11.26 19.96
N PHE A 129 -7.58 -11.96 20.94
CA PHE A 129 -7.95 -13.36 20.82
C PHE A 129 -9.47 -13.50 20.78
N TRP A 130 -9.98 -14.07 19.69
CA TRP A 130 -11.41 -14.27 19.45
C TRP A 130 -11.73 -15.77 19.37
N GLU A 131 -12.05 -16.39 20.51
CA GLU A 131 -12.32 -17.84 20.58
C GLU A 131 -13.59 -18.27 19.81
N SER A 132 -14.55 -17.35 19.64
CA SER A 132 -15.87 -17.66 19.09
C SER A 132 -16.40 -16.60 18.11
N ALA A 133 -15.49 -15.92 17.39
CA ALA A 133 -15.87 -14.99 16.31
C ALA A 133 -16.17 -15.72 14.99
#